data_AF-W4K8H4-F1
#
_entry.id   AF-W4K8H4-F1
#
_cell.length_a   1.000
_cell.length_b   1.000
_cell.length_c   1.000
_cell.angle_alpha   90.00
_cell.angle_beta   90.00
_cell.angle_gamma   90.00
#
_symmetry.space_group_name_H-M   'P 1'
#
loop_
_entity.id
_entity.type
_entity.pdbx_description
1 polymer ?
#
loop_
_entity_poly.entity_id
_entity_poly.type
_entity_poly.pdbx_seq_one_letter_code
_entity_poly.pdbx_strand_id
1 'polypeptide(L)'
;MAKGLFGALKGIDAFGKTMEDVKVKTRTGALLTILSAAIILAFSTMEFFDYRRVNMDTSVVVDKSRGERLTVRMNVTFPRVPCYLLSLDVMDISGETQRDITHNIVKSRLSPTGALVNAHSAELRNEIDKINEQRQDGYCGSCYGGLPPQSGCCNSCDSVRESYVQKGWSFGNPDAIEQCVQEHWSERLQEQSTEGCNVAGRVRVNKVIGNIHLSPGKSFQSSASNIYELVPYLKNDGNRHDFSHTVHEFTFTADDEYDVNKMQKGKEMKERMGLSGNPLDGYQARTAKAQYMFQYFLKVVSTQFRTLDGQTVNTHQYSVTHFERDITTGSQGGQNEGVHIQHGTSGIPGAFFNYEISPILVVHEETRQSFAHFVTSTCAIVGGVLTVASILDSVLFATGRHLKKTGTSSSNGNGHPSGKLM
;
A
#
# COMPACT_ATOMS: atom_id res chain seq x y z
N MET A 1 13.37 -39.52 53.29
CA MET A 1 13.33 -38.17 53.88
C MET A 1 13.51 -37.15 52.76
N ALA A 2 12.47 -36.39 52.43
CA ALA A 2 12.60 -35.16 51.65
C ALA A 2 11.71 -34.12 52.34
N LYS A 3 12.28 -33.36 53.28
CA LYS A 3 11.64 -32.18 53.86
C LYS A 3 11.64 -31.11 52.77
N GLY A 4 10.56 -31.07 51.99
CA GLY A 4 10.36 -30.09 50.94
C GLY A 4 10.19 -28.68 51.50
N LEU A 5 10.67 -27.71 50.72
CA LEU A 5 10.73 -26.25 50.92
C LEU A 5 9.43 -25.57 51.41
N PHE A 6 8.30 -26.28 51.47
CA PHE A 6 6.98 -25.75 51.82
C PHE A 6 6.59 -25.91 53.30
N GLY A 7 7.41 -26.56 54.13
CA GLY A 7 7.11 -26.78 55.55
C GLY A 7 7.04 -25.49 56.40
N ALA A 8 7.69 -24.41 55.96
CA ALA A 8 7.77 -23.14 56.67
C ALA A 8 6.59 -22.18 56.41
N LEU A 9 5.70 -22.49 55.45
CA LEU A 9 4.55 -21.63 55.12
C LEU A 9 3.32 -21.85 56.02
N LYS A 10 3.38 -22.81 56.95
CA LYS A 10 2.28 -23.14 57.86
C LYS A 10 1.97 -22.03 58.88
N GLY A 11 2.90 -21.10 59.10
CA GLY A 11 2.73 -19.95 60.01
C GLY A 11 2.10 -18.71 59.37
N ILE A 12 1.88 -18.70 58.06
CA ILE A 12 1.24 -17.59 57.32
C ILE A 12 -0.15 -18.03 56.83
N ASP A 13 -0.90 -18.72 57.70
CA ASP A 13 -2.30 -19.08 57.44
C ASP A 13 -3.22 -18.03 58.07
N ALA A 14 -3.60 -17.01 57.29
CA ALA A 14 -4.45 -15.91 57.75
C ALA A 14 -5.94 -16.28 57.90
N PHE A 15 -6.32 -17.52 57.54
CA PHE A 15 -7.72 -17.96 57.54
C PHE A 15 -7.95 -19.00 58.63
N GLY A 16 -8.66 -18.62 59.69
CA GLY A 16 -9.07 -19.53 60.77
C GLY A 16 -9.95 -20.66 60.23
N LYS A 17 -9.48 -21.90 60.34
CA LYS A 17 -10.26 -23.08 59.94
C LYS A 17 -11.45 -23.26 60.87
N THR A 18 -12.66 -23.19 60.35
CA THR A 18 -13.88 -23.46 61.11
C THR A 18 -14.01 -24.96 61.39
N MET A 19 -14.42 -25.32 62.62
CA MET A 19 -14.66 -26.71 63.01
C MET A 19 -15.73 -27.35 62.12
N GLU A 20 -15.54 -28.60 61.70
CA GLU A 20 -16.42 -29.25 60.72
C GLU A 20 -17.87 -29.41 61.21
N ASP A 21 -18.10 -29.41 62.52
CA ASP A 21 -19.40 -29.60 63.15
C ASP A 21 -20.39 -28.42 62.96
N VAL A 22 -19.92 -27.27 62.47
CA VAL A 22 -20.77 -26.07 62.22
C VAL A 22 -21.21 -25.97 60.75
N LYS A 23 -20.69 -26.85 59.86
CA LYS A 23 -21.01 -26.81 58.42
C LYS A 23 -22.24 -27.66 58.10
N VAL A 24 -23.39 -27.01 57.89
CA VAL A 24 -24.60 -27.67 57.37
C VAL A 24 -24.47 -27.88 55.87
N LYS A 25 -24.35 -29.14 55.41
CA LYS A 25 -24.29 -29.50 53.99
C LYS A 25 -25.71 -29.59 53.41
N THR A 26 -26.04 -28.76 52.43
CA THR A 26 -27.36 -28.76 51.74
C THR A 26 -27.23 -29.22 50.29
N ARG A 27 -28.25 -29.93 49.76
CA ARG A 27 -28.28 -30.34 48.34
C ARG A 27 -28.34 -29.14 47.38
N THR A 28 -29.02 -28.07 47.79
CA THR A 28 -29.08 -26.80 47.05
C THR A 28 -27.74 -26.07 47.03
N GLY A 29 -27.00 -26.09 48.15
CA GLY A 29 -25.64 -25.54 48.22
C GLY A 29 -24.66 -26.29 47.32
N ALA A 30 -24.79 -27.61 47.20
CA ALA A 30 -23.99 -28.42 46.26
C ALA A 30 -24.28 -28.07 44.78
N LEU A 31 -25.56 -27.87 44.42
CA LEU A 31 -25.94 -27.43 43.07
C LEU A 31 -25.38 -26.04 42.77
N LEU A 32 -25.50 -25.09 43.71
CA LEU A 32 -24.97 -23.73 43.57
C LEU A 32 -23.46 -23.73 43.42
N THR A 33 -22.72 -24.53 44.18
CA THR A 33 -21.25 -24.60 44.04
C THR A 33 -20.82 -25.18 42.70
N ILE A 34 -21.53 -26.18 42.16
CA ILE A 34 -21.26 -26.72 40.82
C ILE A 34 -21.54 -25.64 39.75
N LEU A 35 -22.66 -24.93 39.86
CA LEU A 35 -23.01 -23.86 38.94
C LEU A 35 -22.01 -22.69 39.00
N SER A 36 -21.63 -22.26 40.19
CA SER A 36 -20.61 -21.23 40.41
C SER A 36 -19.25 -21.63 39.88
N ALA A 37 -18.83 -22.88 40.09
CA ALA A 37 -17.58 -23.40 39.53
C ALA A 37 -17.62 -23.41 37.99
N ALA A 38 -18.75 -23.79 37.39
CA ALA A 38 -18.92 -23.75 35.93
C ALA A 38 -18.84 -22.33 35.36
N ILE A 39 -19.47 -21.34 36.02
CA ILE A 39 -19.42 -19.93 35.61
C ILE A 39 -18.00 -19.37 35.77
N ILE A 40 -17.33 -19.63 36.89
CA ILE A 40 -15.94 -19.21 37.12
C ILE A 40 -15.05 -19.78 36.03
N LEU A 41 -15.18 -21.07 35.71
CA LEU A 41 -14.38 -21.70 34.67
C LEU A 41 -14.66 -21.06 33.31
N ALA A 42 -15.93 -20.87 32.93
CA ALA A 42 -16.31 -20.24 31.66
C ALA A 42 -15.74 -18.82 31.52
N PHE A 43 -15.94 -17.96 32.52
CA PHE A 43 -15.45 -16.58 32.45
C PHE A 43 -13.93 -16.48 32.55
N SER A 44 -13.28 -17.33 33.35
CA SER A 44 -11.82 -17.38 33.40
C SER A 44 -11.23 -17.87 32.06
N THR A 45 -11.90 -18.81 31.37
CA THR A 45 -11.47 -19.22 30.02
C THR A 45 -11.66 -18.10 29.00
N MET A 46 -12.78 -17.36 29.05
CA MET A 46 -12.99 -16.19 28.20
C MET A 46 -11.93 -15.12 28.44
N GLU A 47 -11.66 -14.79 29.71
CA GLU A 47 -10.62 -13.83 30.10
C GLU A 47 -9.22 -14.28 29.63
N PHE A 48 -8.93 -15.58 29.68
CA PHE A 48 -7.68 -16.12 29.15
C PHE A 48 -7.58 -15.97 27.63
N PHE A 49 -8.66 -16.21 26.88
CA PHE A 49 -8.68 -15.98 25.44
C PHE A 49 -8.54 -14.50 25.10
N ASP A 50 -9.19 -13.60 25.86
CA ASP A 50 -9.08 -12.15 25.66
C ASP A 50 -7.68 -11.64 25.99
N TYR A 51 -7.08 -12.11 27.09
CA TYR A 51 -5.68 -11.83 27.43
C TYR A 51 -4.71 -12.29 26.35
N ARG A 52 -5.02 -13.36 25.61
CA ARG A 52 -4.19 -13.85 24.49
C ARG A 52 -4.48 -13.17 23.16
N ARG A 53 -5.55 -12.41 23.05
CA ARG A 53 -5.89 -11.67 21.83
C ARG A 53 -4.98 -10.46 21.68
N VAL A 54 -4.55 -10.22 20.45
CA VAL A 54 -3.84 -9.00 20.05
C VAL A 54 -4.86 -8.07 19.42
N ASN A 55 -4.94 -6.86 19.93
CA ASN A 55 -5.81 -5.81 19.41
C ASN A 55 -4.98 -4.83 18.58
N MET A 56 -5.62 -4.12 17.65
CA MET A 56 -4.97 -3.12 16.82
C MET A 56 -5.59 -1.75 17.11
N ASP A 57 -4.84 -0.89 17.78
CA ASP A 57 -5.27 0.46 18.08
C ASP A 57 -4.80 1.41 16.98
N THR A 58 -5.73 2.14 16.37
CA THR A 58 -5.43 3.07 15.28
C THR A 58 -5.49 4.49 15.79
N SER A 59 -4.41 5.24 15.60
CA SER A 59 -4.32 6.66 15.94
C SER A 59 -3.81 7.48 14.76
N VAL A 60 -4.19 8.76 14.72
CA VAL A 60 -3.80 9.68 13.68
C VAL A 60 -2.92 10.76 14.32
N VAL A 61 -1.69 10.87 13.84
CA VAL A 61 -0.69 11.84 14.34
C VAL A 61 -0.15 12.69 13.21
N VAL A 62 0.53 13.78 13.55
CA VAL A 62 1.21 14.62 12.56
C VAL A 62 2.47 13.92 12.09
N ASP A 63 2.65 13.81 10.77
CA ASP A 63 3.88 13.29 10.19
C ASP A 63 5.01 14.33 10.38
N LYS A 64 6.01 13.98 11.19
CA LYS A 64 7.19 14.82 11.50
C LYS A 64 8.42 14.47 10.66
N SER A 65 8.32 13.47 9.79
CA SER A 65 9.41 13.10 8.91
C SER A 65 9.78 14.25 7.98
N ARG A 66 11.09 14.54 7.86
CA ARG A 66 11.62 15.57 6.97
C ARG A 66 12.82 15.00 6.24
N GLY A 67 12.91 15.27 4.94
CA GLY A 67 14.03 14.85 4.10
C GLY A 67 14.08 13.34 3.80
N GLU A 68 12.99 12.61 4.09
CA GLU A 68 12.85 11.21 3.68
C GLU A 68 12.62 11.09 2.17
N ARG A 69 12.93 9.92 1.63
CA ARG A 69 12.63 9.55 0.24
C ARG A 69 11.57 8.47 0.21
N LEU A 70 10.81 8.43 -0.87
CA LEU A 70 9.83 7.40 -1.16
C LEU A 70 10.33 6.57 -2.34
N THR A 71 10.00 5.29 -2.35
CA THR A 71 10.20 4.45 -3.53
C THR A 71 8.85 4.19 -4.19
N VAL A 72 8.68 4.66 -5.42
CA VAL A 72 7.51 4.40 -6.25
C VAL A 72 7.78 3.16 -7.08
N ARG A 73 6.97 2.12 -6.87
CA ARG A 73 6.95 0.93 -7.72
C ARG A 73 5.83 1.10 -8.75
N MET A 74 6.16 0.94 -10.02
CA MET A 74 5.20 1.10 -11.10
C MET A 74 5.38 0.02 -12.15
N ASN A 75 4.26 -0.40 -12.75
CA ASN A 75 4.18 -1.23 -13.93
C ASN A 75 3.05 -0.69 -14.80
N VAL A 76 3.40 -0.01 -15.90
CA VAL A 76 2.46 0.68 -16.78
C VAL A 76 2.71 0.27 -18.23
N THR A 77 1.66 -0.17 -18.90
CA THR A 77 1.70 -0.61 -20.30
C THR A 77 1.04 0.41 -21.22
N PHE A 78 1.76 0.84 -22.25
CA PHE A 78 1.30 1.69 -23.33
C PHE A 78 1.23 0.86 -24.64
N PRO A 79 0.08 0.34 -25.04
CA PRO A 79 -0.03 -0.57 -26.20
C PRO A 79 0.26 0.09 -27.56
N ARG A 80 0.16 1.42 -27.66
CA ARG A 80 0.31 2.17 -28.92
C ARG A 80 1.41 3.24 -28.87
N VAL A 81 2.37 3.06 -27.96
CA VAL A 81 3.53 3.96 -27.83
C VAL A 81 4.81 3.12 -27.82
N PRO A 82 5.71 3.31 -28.79
CA PRO A 82 6.99 2.61 -28.82
C PRO A 82 7.91 3.03 -27.66
N CYS A 83 8.74 2.10 -27.16
CA CYS A 83 9.60 2.37 -26.01
C CYS A 83 10.66 3.46 -26.23
N TYR A 84 11.12 3.67 -27.47
CA TYR A 84 12.11 4.71 -27.77
C TYR A 84 11.54 6.14 -27.68
N LEU A 85 10.23 6.28 -27.84
CA LEU A 85 9.55 7.57 -27.78
C LEU A 85 9.20 7.94 -26.33
N LEU A 86 8.95 6.94 -25.49
CA LEU A 86 8.52 7.12 -24.11
C LEU A 86 9.71 7.40 -23.17
N SER A 87 9.65 8.53 -22.46
CA SER A 87 10.58 8.87 -21.38
C SER A 87 9.86 8.88 -20.03
N LEU A 88 10.60 8.58 -18.98
CA LEU A 88 10.14 8.66 -17.60
C LEU A 88 10.91 9.77 -16.91
N ASP A 89 10.20 10.84 -16.60
CA ASP A 89 10.75 12.05 -15.98
C ASP A 89 10.07 12.27 -14.63
N VAL A 90 10.86 12.70 -13.65
CA VAL A 90 10.39 13.09 -12.31
C VAL A 90 10.82 14.52 -12.03
N MET A 91 9.89 15.31 -11.51
CA MET A 91 10.12 16.68 -11.07
C MET A 91 9.51 16.88 -9.69
N ASP A 92 10.23 17.53 -8.79
CA ASP A 92 9.71 17.94 -7.49
C ASP A 92 9.58 19.47 -7.36
N ILE A 93 8.88 19.91 -6.31
CA ILE A 93 8.75 21.35 -6.00
C ILE A 93 10.07 22.04 -5.63
N SER A 94 11.10 21.27 -5.29
CA SER A 94 12.45 21.79 -5.00
C SER A 94 13.18 22.17 -6.29
N GLY A 95 12.62 21.83 -7.46
CA GLY A 95 13.24 22.00 -8.77
C GLY A 95 14.22 20.88 -9.12
N GLU A 96 14.31 19.83 -8.30
CA GLU A 96 15.07 18.64 -8.67
C GLU A 96 14.33 17.94 -9.82
N THR A 97 15.03 17.74 -10.93
CA THR A 97 14.50 16.99 -12.08
C THR A 97 15.40 15.83 -12.39
N GLN A 98 14.84 14.62 -12.34
CA GLN A 98 15.48 13.41 -12.81
C GLN A 98 14.83 13.04 -14.13
N ARG A 99 15.59 13.13 -15.22
CA ARG A 99 15.06 12.95 -16.59
C ARG A 99 15.56 11.66 -17.19
N ASP A 100 14.72 11.05 -18.03
CA ASP A 100 14.91 9.77 -18.69
C ASP A 100 15.54 8.73 -17.76
N ILE A 101 14.85 8.46 -16.64
CA ILE A 101 15.31 7.53 -15.64
C ILE A 101 15.35 6.12 -16.23
N THR A 102 16.56 5.62 -16.43
CA THR A 102 16.84 4.26 -16.92
C THR A 102 17.29 3.33 -15.79
N HIS A 103 17.79 3.87 -14.67
CA HIS A 103 18.21 3.08 -13.52
C HIS A 103 17.00 2.47 -12.81
N ASN A 104 17.02 1.16 -12.57
CA ASN A 104 15.95 0.38 -11.92
C ASN A 104 14.59 0.40 -12.63
N ILE A 105 14.56 0.81 -13.90
CA ILE A 105 13.37 0.81 -14.76
C ILE A 105 13.70 -0.01 -16.00
N VAL A 106 12.79 -0.93 -16.34
CA VAL A 106 12.89 -1.79 -17.51
C VAL A 106 11.78 -1.39 -18.48
N LYS A 107 12.17 -0.98 -19.68
CA LYS A 107 11.26 -0.74 -20.80
C LYS A 107 11.25 -2.00 -21.68
N SER A 108 10.12 -2.70 -21.71
CA SER A 108 9.95 -3.93 -22.50
C SER A 108 9.09 -3.65 -23.73
N ARG A 109 9.59 -4.00 -24.92
CA ARG A 109 8.86 -3.85 -26.18
C ARG A 109 7.70 -4.84 -26.25
N LEU A 110 6.56 -4.37 -26.74
CA LEU A 110 5.34 -5.16 -26.88
C LEU A 110 4.91 -5.19 -28.35
N SER A 111 4.50 -6.36 -28.82
CA SER A 111 3.85 -6.50 -30.12
C SER A 111 2.51 -5.75 -30.13
N PRO A 112 1.91 -5.51 -31.30
CA PRO A 112 0.56 -4.94 -31.41
C PRO A 112 -0.51 -5.77 -30.67
N THR A 113 -0.25 -7.06 -30.45
CA THR A 113 -1.12 -7.99 -29.71
C THR A 113 -0.87 -7.98 -28.19
N GLY A 114 0.13 -7.23 -27.71
CA GLY A 114 0.48 -7.12 -26.29
C GLY A 114 1.45 -8.19 -25.78
N ALA A 115 2.02 -9.02 -26.67
CA ALA A 115 3.03 -10.01 -26.29
C ALA A 115 4.40 -9.35 -26.14
N LEU A 116 5.21 -9.84 -25.19
CA LEU A 116 6.59 -9.39 -25.02
C LEU A 116 7.42 -9.79 -26.23
N VAL A 117 8.05 -8.82 -26.88
CA VAL A 117 9.00 -9.06 -27.96
C VAL A 117 10.35 -9.38 -27.32
N ASN A 118 10.59 -10.66 -27.01
CA ASN A 118 11.87 -11.09 -26.45
C ASN A 118 12.97 -11.13 -27.53
N ALA A 119 14.04 -10.38 -27.25
CA ALA A 119 15.44 -10.67 -27.57
C ALA A 119 15.90 -10.78 -29.03
N HIS A 120 15.29 -10.09 -29.99
CA HIS A 120 16.11 -9.57 -31.10
C HIS A 120 16.99 -8.39 -30.63
N SER A 121 16.71 -7.79 -29.46
CA SER A 121 17.51 -6.68 -28.90
C SER A 121 18.94 -7.06 -28.48
N ALA A 122 19.20 -8.30 -28.07
CA ALA A 122 20.56 -8.77 -27.80
C ALA A 122 21.35 -8.91 -29.11
N GLU A 123 20.71 -9.40 -30.16
CA GLU A 123 21.31 -9.56 -31.50
C GLU A 123 21.49 -8.22 -32.21
N LEU A 124 20.54 -7.29 -32.08
CA LEU A 124 20.61 -5.91 -32.59
C LEU A 124 21.63 -5.05 -31.84
N ARG A 125 21.75 -5.18 -30.50
CA ARG A 125 22.85 -4.53 -29.77
C ARG A 125 24.18 -5.11 -30.23
N ASN A 126 24.30 -6.42 -30.34
CA ASN A 126 25.52 -7.05 -30.88
C ASN A 126 25.84 -6.57 -32.32
N GLU A 127 24.84 -6.25 -33.14
CA GLU A 127 25.05 -5.74 -34.50
C GLU A 127 25.44 -4.26 -34.53
N ILE A 128 24.80 -3.42 -33.71
CA ILE A 128 25.19 -2.00 -33.51
C ILE A 128 26.57 -1.91 -32.88
N ASP A 129 26.86 -2.73 -31.88
CA ASP A 129 28.15 -2.80 -31.20
C ASP A 129 29.22 -3.29 -32.17
N LYS A 130 28.94 -4.26 -33.06
CA LYS A 130 29.83 -4.64 -34.17
C LYS A 130 30.07 -3.50 -35.15
N ILE A 131 29.03 -2.76 -35.55
CA ILE A 131 29.17 -1.59 -36.44
C ILE A 131 30.01 -0.49 -35.76
N ASN A 132 29.80 -0.26 -34.47
CA ASN A 132 30.54 0.72 -33.68
C ASN A 132 31.98 0.29 -33.42
N GLU A 133 32.24 -1.00 -33.19
CA GLU A 133 33.58 -1.59 -33.05
C GLU A 133 34.36 -1.51 -34.37
N GLN A 134 33.72 -1.76 -35.52
CA GLN A 134 34.32 -1.55 -36.84
C GLN A 134 34.70 -0.08 -37.10
N ARG A 135 34.00 0.86 -36.47
CA ARG A 135 34.30 2.29 -36.55
C ARG A 135 35.44 2.73 -35.60
N GLN A 136 35.85 1.93 -34.61
CA GLN A 136 36.82 2.39 -33.59
C GLN A 136 38.22 2.74 -34.15
N ASP A 137 38.57 2.26 -35.35
CA ASP A 137 39.82 2.65 -36.02
C ASP A 137 39.74 4.06 -36.63
N GLY A 138 39.86 5.08 -35.78
CA GLY A 138 40.07 6.47 -36.20
C GLY A 138 38.85 7.22 -36.76
N TYR A 139 37.64 6.64 -36.69
CA TYR A 139 36.41 7.32 -37.08
C TYR A 139 36.03 8.39 -36.05
N CYS A 140 35.87 9.62 -36.52
CA CYS A 140 35.33 10.73 -35.76
C CYS A 140 34.16 11.33 -36.54
N GLY A 141 32.94 10.91 -36.19
CA GLY A 141 31.74 11.40 -36.85
C GLY A 141 31.41 12.85 -36.47
N SER A 142 30.88 13.61 -37.42
CA SER A 142 30.41 14.98 -37.17
C SER A 142 29.16 14.98 -36.28
N CYS A 143 29.10 15.91 -35.34
CA CYS A 143 27.90 16.16 -34.53
C CYS A 143 26.92 17.15 -35.20
N TYR A 144 27.13 17.51 -36.49
CA TYR A 144 26.23 18.36 -37.29
C TYR A 144 25.82 19.69 -36.61
N GLY A 145 26.78 20.29 -35.88
CA GLY A 145 26.57 21.53 -35.15
C GLY A 145 25.94 21.35 -33.76
N GLY A 146 25.64 20.14 -33.30
CA GLY A 146 25.30 19.84 -31.91
C GLY A 146 26.45 20.10 -30.93
N LEU A 147 26.18 20.03 -29.63
CA LEU A 147 27.22 20.12 -28.59
C LEU A 147 27.94 18.77 -28.49
N PRO A 148 29.22 18.68 -28.92
CA PRO A 148 29.92 17.40 -28.95
C PRO A 148 30.17 16.86 -27.53
N PRO A 149 30.24 15.53 -27.36
CA PRO A 149 30.66 14.91 -26.10
C PRO A 149 32.14 15.22 -25.79
N GLN A 150 32.63 14.82 -24.62
CA GLN A 150 34.03 15.05 -24.20
C GLN A 150 35.06 14.46 -25.18
N SER A 151 34.71 13.41 -25.91
CA SER A 151 35.53 12.81 -26.97
C SER A 151 35.63 13.67 -28.24
N GLY A 152 34.81 14.72 -28.38
CA GLY A 152 34.78 15.61 -29.54
C GLY A 152 34.10 15.03 -30.79
N CYS A 153 33.78 13.74 -30.79
CA CYS A 153 33.27 13.00 -31.95
C CYS A 153 31.91 12.35 -31.64
N CYS A 154 30.99 12.40 -32.60
CA CYS A 154 29.71 11.71 -32.54
C CYS A 154 29.73 10.47 -33.44
N ASN A 155 30.05 9.32 -32.85
CA ASN A 155 30.31 8.09 -33.59
C ASN A 155 29.07 7.20 -33.82
N SER A 156 27.99 7.46 -33.08
CA SER A 156 26.71 6.75 -33.24
C SER A 156 25.55 7.71 -33.49
N CYS A 157 24.45 7.23 -34.07
CA CYS A 157 23.23 8.02 -34.24
C CYS A 157 22.71 8.55 -32.89
N ASP A 158 22.77 7.72 -31.85
CA ASP A 158 22.42 8.11 -30.48
C ASP A 158 23.29 9.26 -29.97
N SER A 159 24.61 9.26 -30.23
CA SER A 159 25.50 10.36 -29.83
C SER A 159 25.19 11.68 -30.54
N VAL A 160 24.81 11.63 -31.83
CA VAL A 160 24.36 12.83 -32.57
C VAL A 160 23.04 13.33 -31.97
N ARG A 161 22.08 12.44 -31.69
CA ARG A 161 20.82 12.80 -31.03
C ARG A 161 21.05 13.46 -29.68
N GLU A 162 21.92 12.90 -28.84
CA GLU A 162 22.28 13.48 -27.54
C GLU A 162 22.92 14.87 -27.70
N SER A 163 23.80 15.06 -28.69
CA SER A 163 24.43 16.35 -28.97
C SER A 163 23.42 17.45 -29.34
N TYR A 164 22.36 17.08 -30.08
CA TYR A 164 21.26 17.98 -30.43
C TYR A 164 20.41 18.29 -29.21
N VAL A 165 20.07 17.27 -28.41
CA VAL A 165 19.31 17.42 -27.17
C VAL A 165 20.03 18.34 -26.17
N GLN A 166 21.34 18.19 -26.01
CA GLN A 166 22.15 19.07 -25.16
C GLN A 166 22.12 20.51 -25.65
N LYS A 167 22.08 20.72 -26.97
CA LYS A 167 21.95 22.04 -27.60
C LYS A 167 20.53 22.59 -27.59
N GLY A 168 19.53 21.77 -27.20
CA GLY A 168 18.11 22.13 -27.20
C GLY A 168 17.43 22.03 -28.58
N TRP A 169 18.06 21.34 -29.54
CA TRP A 169 17.51 21.11 -30.88
C TRP A 169 16.65 19.84 -30.91
N SER A 170 15.61 19.83 -31.74
CA SER A 170 14.80 18.63 -32.00
C SER A 170 15.50 17.72 -33.02
N PHE A 171 15.29 16.41 -32.85
CA PHE A 171 15.82 15.41 -33.77
C PHE A 171 14.75 15.02 -34.80
N GLY A 172 14.72 15.73 -35.93
CA GLY A 172 13.62 15.63 -36.91
C GLY A 172 13.92 14.87 -38.20
N ASN A 173 15.18 14.85 -38.67
CA ASN A 173 15.53 14.21 -39.94
C ASN A 173 16.73 13.26 -39.80
N PRO A 174 16.51 11.99 -39.42
CA PRO A 174 17.57 10.99 -39.30
C PRO A 174 18.24 10.66 -40.64
N ASP A 175 17.55 10.80 -41.77
CA ASP A 175 18.07 10.42 -43.09
C ASP A 175 19.18 11.36 -43.59
N ALA A 176 19.29 12.56 -43.00
CA ALA A 176 20.36 13.52 -43.30
C ALA A 176 21.68 13.22 -42.55
N ILE A 177 21.67 12.25 -41.63
CA ILE A 177 22.78 11.95 -40.71
C ILE A 177 23.38 10.60 -41.11
N GLU A 178 24.65 10.59 -41.49
CA GLU A 178 25.34 9.40 -42.00
C GLU A 178 25.30 8.24 -41.00
N GLN A 179 25.55 8.53 -39.72
CA GLN A 179 25.56 7.54 -38.65
C GLN A 179 24.20 6.83 -38.53
N CYS A 180 23.11 7.59 -38.66
CA CYS A 180 21.74 7.09 -38.55
C CYS A 180 21.31 6.25 -39.76
N VAL A 181 21.71 6.65 -40.96
CA VAL A 181 21.46 5.88 -42.20
C VAL A 181 22.19 4.54 -42.15
N GLN A 182 23.47 4.54 -41.76
CA GLN A 182 24.25 3.31 -41.66
C GLN A 182 23.76 2.37 -40.55
N GLU A 183 23.24 2.94 -39.45
CA GLU A 183 22.63 2.17 -38.36
C GLU A 183 21.19 1.73 -38.66
N HIS A 184 20.67 2.01 -39.85
CA HIS A 184 19.30 1.65 -40.26
C HIS A 184 18.25 2.16 -39.27
N TRP A 185 18.47 3.37 -38.74
CA TRP A 185 17.65 3.94 -37.67
C TRP A 185 16.21 4.16 -38.13
N SER A 186 16.04 4.71 -39.34
CA SER A 186 14.73 5.01 -39.94
C SER A 186 13.89 3.75 -40.17
N GLU A 187 14.48 2.66 -40.70
CA GLU A 187 13.74 1.39 -40.88
C GLU A 187 13.34 0.79 -39.54
N ARG A 188 14.24 0.79 -38.54
CA ARG A 188 13.97 0.26 -37.19
C ARG A 188 12.85 1.03 -36.49
N LEU A 189 12.78 2.35 -36.70
CA LEU A 189 11.71 3.19 -36.17
C LEU A 189 10.36 2.86 -36.83
N GLN A 190 10.37 2.58 -38.13
CA GLN A 190 9.17 2.20 -38.88
C GLN A 190 8.66 0.82 -38.47
N GLU A 191 9.53 -0.17 -38.30
CA GLU A 191 9.17 -1.49 -37.77
C GLU A 191 8.55 -1.40 -36.37
N GLN A 192 9.11 -0.54 -35.52
CA GLN A 192 8.63 -0.32 -34.15
C GLN A 192 7.40 0.58 -34.07
N SER A 193 6.92 1.17 -35.18
CA SER A 193 5.80 2.11 -35.16
C SER A 193 4.48 1.49 -34.69
N THR A 194 4.29 0.18 -34.87
CA THR A 194 3.07 -0.51 -34.42
C THR A 194 3.19 -1.09 -33.01
N GLU A 195 4.35 -0.96 -32.38
CA GLU A 195 4.65 -1.57 -31.10
C GLU A 195 4.16 -0.75 -29.91
N GLY A 196 3.99 -1.45 -28.79
CA GLY A 196 3.77 -0.86 -27.48
C GLY A 196 4.99 -0.94 -26.58
N CYS A 197 4.88 -0.34 -25.40
CA CYS A 197 5.91 -0.36 -24.38
C CYS A 197 5.32 -0.69 -23.01
N ASN A 198 5.92 -1.63 -22.30
CA ASN A 198 5.72 -1.82 -20.88
C ASN A 198 6.85 -1.16 -20.10
N VAL A 199 6.53 -0.27 -19.18
CA VAL A 199 7.49 0.39 -18.28
C VAL A 199 7.26 -0.16 -16.88
N ALA A 200 8.23 -0.93 -16.38
CA ALA A 200 8.15 -1.55 -15.06
C ALA A 200 9.43 -1.30 -14.26
N GLY A 201 9.29 -0.98 -12.98
CA GLY A 201 10.43 -0.86 -12.08
C GLY A 201 10.17 0.04 -10.87
N ARG A 202 11.25 0.59 -10.32
CA ARG A 202 11.24 1.38 -9.09
C ARG A 202 11.94 2.71 -9.28
N VAL A 203 11.30 3.78 -8.84
CA VAL A 203 11.85 5.14 -8.88
C VAL A 203 11.93 5.69 -7.47
N ARG A 204 13.08 6.24 -7.10
CA ARG A 204 13.27 6.88 -5.80
C ARG A 204 13.04 8.38 -5.92
N VAL A 205 12.06 8.88 -5.18
CA VAL A 205 11.63 10.29 -5.22
C VAL A 205 11.72 10.91 -3.84
N ASN A 206 11.83 12.23 -3.76
CA ASN A 206 11.79 12.93 -2.49
C ASN A 206 10.36 12.88 -1.92
N LYS A 207 10.21 12.78 -0.59
CA LYS A 207 8.91 12.82 0.10
C LYS A 207 8.39 14.26 0.20
N VAL A 208 8.17 14.87 -0.97
CA VAL A 208 7.61 16.22 -1.14
C VAL A 208 6.60 16.18 -2.27
N ILE A 209 5.96 17.31 -2.56
CA ILE A 209 5.07 17.39 -3.72
C ILE A 209 5.90 17.23 -5.00
N GLY A 210 5.43 16.39 -5.92
CA GLY A 210 6.11 16.18 -7.18
C GLY A 210 5.22 15.59 -8.26
N ASN A 211 5.80 15.39 -9.43
CA ASN A 211 5.16 14.84 -10.60
C ASN A 211 6.09 13.80 -11.24
N ILE A 212 5.52 12.64 -11.56
CA ILE A 212 6.13 11.62 -12.40
C ILE A 212 5.38 11.65 -13.72
N HIS A 213 6.06 11.83 -14.84
CA HIS A 213 5.39 11.81 -16.14
C HIS A 213 6.06 10.87 -17.13
N LEU A 214 5.18 10.17 -17.84
CA LEU A 214 5.48 9.29 -18.95
C LEU A 214 5.01 10.01 -20.21
N SER A 215 5.94 10.69 -20.85
CA SER A 215 5.70 11.55 -22.01
C SER A 215 6.82 11.38 -23.05
N PRO A 216 6.66 11.96 -24.24
CA PRO A 216 7.74 11.93 -25.22
C PRO A 216 9.07 12.48 -24.70
N GLY A 217 10.16 11.78 -25.01
CA GLY A 217 11.51 12.12 -24.55
C GLY A 217 12.03 13.48 -25.02
N LYS A 218 13.14 13.93 -24.40
CA LYS A 218 13.77 15.25 -24.60
C LYS A 218 14.02 15.64 -26.07
N SER A 219 14.33 14.66 -26.92
CA SER A 219 14.47 14.83 -28.38
C SER A 219 13.23 15.39 -29.07
N PHE A 220 12.08 15.26 -28.41
CA PHE A 220 10.76 15.66 -28.87
C PHE A 220 10.07 16.68 -27.93
N GLN A 221 10.70 17.06 -26.79
CA GLN A 221 10.12 17.99 -25.82
C GLN A 221 10.03 19.44 -26.34
N SER A 222 11.05 19.90 -27.08
CA SER A 222 11.08 21.27 -27.66
C SER A 222 10.03 21.52 -28.74
N SER A 223 9.43 20.46 -29.28
CA SER A 223 8.25 20.55 -30.15
C SER A 223 7.18 19.52 -29.76
N ALA A 224 6.97 19.33 -28.45
CA ALA A 224 6.05 18.33 -27.92
C ALA A 224 4.59 18.54 -28.38
N SER A 225 4.19 19.79 -28.62
CA SER A 225 2.89 20.12 -29.21
C SER A 225 2.75 19.61 -30.66
N ASN A 226 3.87 19.47 -31.39
CA ASN A 226 3.93 19.06 -32.79
C ASN A 226 4.75 17.77 -32.97
N ILE A 227 4.73 16.86 -32.01
CA ILE A 227 5.50 15.61 -32.11
C ILE A 227 5.15 14.78 -33.35
N TYR A 228 3.88 14.82 -33.76
CA TYR A 228 3.38 14.17 -34.98
C TYR A 228 3.87 14.84 -36.28
N GLU A 229 4.39 16.07 -36.21
CA GLU A 229 5.01 16.77 -37.33
C GLU A 229 6.51 16.43 -37.45
N LEU A 230 7.17 16.16 -36.31
CA LEU A 230 8.60 15.85 -36.24
C LEU A 230 8.96 14.42 -36.64
N VAL A 231 8.03 13.47 -36.53
CA VAL A 231 8.29 12.07 -36.89
C VAL A 231 7.41 11.71 -38.10
N PRO A 232 7.97 11.75 -39.34
CA PRO A 232 7.22 11.55 -40.59
C PRO A 232 6.38 10.26 -40.63
N TYR A 233 6.83 9.21 -39.95
CA TYR A 233 6.14 7.92 -39.87
C TYR A 233 4.89 7.94 -38.95
N LEU A 234 4.78 8.91 -38.03
CA LEU A 234 3.57 9.13 -37.22
C LEU A 234 2.47 9.88 -38.00
N LYS A 235 2.81 10.45 -39.17
CA LYS A 235 1.93 11.36 -39.94
C LYS A 235 1.10 10.62 -41.01
N ASN A 236 1.65 9.55 -41.60
CA ASN A 236 1.14 8.98 -42.85
C ASN A 236 0.51 7.59 -42.73
N ASP A 237 0.72 6.86 -41.64
CA ASP A 237 0.13 5.52 -41.47
C ASP A 237 -1.16 5.57 -40.65
N GLY A 238 -2.12 4.71 -40.99
CA GLY A 238 -3.37 4.50 -40.23
C GLY A 238 -3.18 4.06 -38.77
N ASN A 239 -1.94 3.97 -38.29
CA ASN A 239 -1.53 3.70 -36.92
C ASN A 239 -1.65 4.96 -36.07
N ARG A 240 -2.85 5.18 -35.53
CA ARG A 240 -3.09 6.25 -34.56
C ARG A 240 -2.40 5.89 -33.24
N HIS A 241 -1.24 6.49 -33.01
CA HIS A 241 -0.60 6.50 -31.70
C HIS A 241 -1.46 7.28 -30.72
N ASP A 242 -1.60 6.74 -29.51
CA ASP A 242 -2.17 7.46 -28.39
C ASP A 242 -1.58 6.95 -27.08
N PHE A 243 -1.74 7.77 -26.04
CA PHE A 243 -1.25 7.49 -24.70
C PHE A 243 -2.26 6.68 -23.87
N SER A 244 -3.16 5.93 -24.52
CA SER A 244 -3.95 4.92 -23.81
C SER A 244 -2.99 4.00 -23.07
N HIS A 245 -3.31 3.65 -21.84
CA HIS A 245 -2.41 2.84 -21.01
C HIS A 245 -3.17 2.02 -19.98
N THR A 246 -2.49 0.99 -19.48
CA THR A 246 -2.95 0.15 -18.39
C THR A 246 -1.96 0.23 -17.26
N VAL A 247 -2.41 0.66 -16.09
CA VAL A 247 -1.63 0.64 -14.86
C VAL A 247 -1.84 -0.73 -14.22
N HIS A 248 -0.81 -1.58 -14.24
CA HIS A 248 -0.87 -2.91 -13.62
C HIS A 248 -0.60 -2.84 -12.12
N GLU A 249 0.42 -2.06 -11.74
CA GLU A 249 0.81 -1.84 -10.36
C GLU A 249 1.26 -0.39 -10.21
N PHE A 250 0.78 0.31 -9.19
CA PHE A 250 1.32 1.61 -8.79
C PHE A 250 1.28 1.73 -7.27
N THR A 251 2.44 1.76 -6.62
CA THR A 251 2.52 1.72 -5.16
C THR A 251 3.64 2.59 -4.63
N PHE A 252 3.36 3.29 -3.53
CA PHE A 252 4.37 3.97 -2.73
C PHE A 252 4.86 3.03 -1.61
N THR A 253 6.17 2.85 -1.54
CA THR A 253 6.85 2.01 -0.55
C THR A 253 7.84 2.84 0.23
N ALA A 254 8.02 2.52 1.52
CA ALA A 254 9.00 3.21 2.34
C ALA A 254 10.42 2.84 1.90
N ASP A 255 11.38 3.74 2.13
CA ASP A 255 12.78 3.52 1.77
C ASP A 255 13.44 2.41 2.58
N ASP A 256 12.86 1.98 3.71
CA ASP A 256 13.34 0.86 4.51
C ASP A 256 12.73 -0.51 4.11
N GLU A 257 11.82 -0.54 3.12
CA GLU A 257 11.27 -1.78 2.54
C GLU A 257 12.24 -2.51 1.60
N TYR A 258 13.50 -2.06 1.46
CA TYR A 258 14.54 -2.90 0.85
C TYR A 258 14.85 -4.16 1.68
N ASP A 259 14.57 -4.13 2.99
CA ASP A 259 14.61 -5.32 3.83
C ASP A 259 13.38 -6.20 3.53
N VAL A 260 13.64 -7.39 2.97
CA VAL A 260 12.62 -8.37 2.59
C VAL A 260 11.72 -8.72 3.78
N ASN A 261 12.26 -8.76 5.00
CA ASN A 261 11.50 -9.08 6.20
C ASN A 261 10.49 -7.98 6.54
N LYS A 262 10.92 -6.70 6.47
CA LYS A 262 10.03 -5.56 6.72
C LYS A 262 8.97 -5.43 5.65
N MET A 263 9.33 -5.64 4.38
CA MET A 263 8.38 -5.64 3.27
C MET A 263 7.30 -6.72 3.45
N GLN A 264 7.70 -7.95 3.78
CA GLN A 264 6.76 -9.05 3.97
C GLN A 264 5.82 -8.80 5.16
N LYS A 265 6.36 -8.31 6.28
CA LYS A 265 5.55 -7.89 7.44
C LYS A 265 4.61 -6.74 7.10
N GLY A 266 5.08 -5.72 6.38
CA GLY A 266 4.27 -4.60 5.95
C GLY A 266 3.10 -5.05 5.07
N LYS A 267 3.35 -5.98 4.14
CA LYS A 267 2.32 -6.59 3.30
C LYS A 267 1.29 -7.38 4.12
N GLU A 268 1.75 -8.25 5.03
CA GLU A 268 0.87 -9.02 5.90
C GLU A 268 -0.02 -8.13 6.76
N MET A 269 0.56 -7.05 7.34
CA MET A 269 -0.18 -6.11 8.17
C MET A 269 -1.21 -5.31 7.36
N LYS A 270 -0.87 -4.89 6.14
CA LYS A 270 -1.84 -4.26 5.23
C LYS A 270 -2.98 -5.22 4.89
N GLU A 271 -2.70 -6.49 4.60
CA GLU A 271 -3.71 -7.50 4.28
C GLU A 271 -4.66 -7.75 5.47
N ARG A 272 -4.12 -7.88 6.70
CA ARG A 272 -4.93 -8.02 7.92
C ARG A 272 -5.89 -6.85 8.16
N MET A 273 -5.49 -5.66 7.72
CA MET A 273 -6.29 -4.43 7.84
C MET A 273 -7.20 -4.16 6.64
N GLY A 274 -7.17 -5.01 5.60
CA GLY A 274 -7.92 -4.80 4.36
C GLY A 274 -7.39 -3.63 3.50
N LEU A 275 -6.11 -3.27 3.66
CA LEU A 275 -5.44 -2.14 3.00
C LEU A 275 -4.52 -2.58 1.85
N SER A 276 -4.75 -3.77 1.28
CA SER A 276 -3.85 -4.38 0.30
C SER A 276 -4.03 -3.88 -1.13
N GLY A 277 -5.18 -3.28 -1.47
CA GLY A 277 -5.46 -2.79 -2.83
C GLY A 277 -5.04 -1.33 -3.02
N ASN A 278 -4.24 -1.04 -4.04
CA ASN A 278 -3.97 0.34 -4.43
C ASN A 278 -5.00 0.83 -5.46
N PRO A 279 -5.43 2.10 -5.41
CA PRO A 279 -6.50 2.61 -6.29
C PRO A 279 -6.24 2.55 -7.80
N LEU A 280 -4.98 2.56 -8.24
CA LEU A 280 -4.63 2.52 -9.68
C LEU A 280 -4.29 1.11 -10.18
N ASP A 281 -4.26 0.10 -9.31
CA ASP A 281 -3.92 -1.25 -9.72
C ASP A 281 -5.02 -1.80 -10.66
N GLY A 282 -4.62 -2.20 -11.86
CA GLY A 282 -5.52 -2.68 -12.91
C GLY A 282 -6.30 -1.58 -13.66
N TYR A 283 -6.04 -0.29 -13.40
CA TYR A 283 -6.75 0.81 -14.05
C TYR A 283 -6.40 0.91 -15.54
N GLN A 284 -7.40 1.13 -16.40
CA GLN A 284 -7.23 1.26 -17.84
C GLN A 284 -7.75 2.61 -18.33
N ALA A 285 -6.86 3.40 -18.92
CA ALA A 285 -7.18 4.66 -19.56
C ALA A 285 -7.17 4.48 -21.08
N ARG A 286 -8.23 4.91 -21.77
CA ARG A 286 -8.39 4.72 -23.21
C ARG A 286 -8.80 6.01 -23.90
N THR A 287 -8.17 6.29 -25.02
CA THR A 287 -8.53 7.38 -25.91
C THR A 287 -8.32 6.98 -27.37
N ALA A 288 -8.98 7.69 -28.27
CA ALA A 288 -8.74 7.58 -29.72
C ALA A 288 -7.96 8.77 -30.27
N LYS A 289 -7.62 9.74 -29.40
CA LYS A 289 -6.94 10.98 -29.76
C LYS A 289 -5.47 10.91 -29.40
N ALA A 290 -4.65 11.33 -30.35
CA ALA A 290 -3.19 11.25 -30.26
C ALA A 290 -2.60 12.31 -29.32
N GLN A 291 -3.22 13.50 -29.28
CA GLN A 291 -2.85 14.62 -28.42
C GLN A 291 -3.75 14.65 -27.19
N TYR A 292 -3.54 13.68 -26.29
CA TYR A 292 -4.35 13.52 -25.08
C TYR A 292 -3.44 13.41 -23.85
N MET A 293 -3.84 14.08 -22.78
CA MET A 293 -3.11 14.14 -21.53
C MET A 293 -3.94 13.52 -20.41
N PHE A 294 -3.39 12.50 -19.78
CA PHE A 294 -3.94 11.87 -18.59
C PHE A 294 -3.24 12.43 -17.35
N GLN A 295 -3.99 12.99 -16.42
CA GLN A 295 -3.46 13.52 -15.17
C GLN A 295 -4.07 12.79 -13.98
N TYR A 296 -3.25 12.12 -13.21
CA TYR A 296 -3.59 11.51 -11.93
C TYR A 296 -3.07 12.41 -10.82
N PHE A 297 -3.92 12.72 -9.84
CA PHE A 297 -3.56 13.43 -8.63
C PHE A 297 -3.66 12.45 -7.46
N LEU A 298 -2.51 12.06 -6.94
CA LEU A 298 -2.32 11.06 -5.91
C LEU A 298 -2.08 11.78 -4.58
N LYS A 299 -2.93 11.52 -3.59
CA LYS A 299 -2.74 12.05 -2.24
C LYS A 299 -2.18 10.93 -1.36
N VAL A 300 -0.90 11.01 -1.05
CA VAL A 300 -0.14 9.98 -0.33
C VAL A 300 -0.21 10.22 1.18
N VAL A 301 -0.56 9.19 1.94
CA VAL A 301 -0.65 9.22 3.41
C VAL A 301 0.35 8.20 3.98
N SER A 302 1.14 8.62 4.96
CA SER A 302 2.07 7.75 5.67
C SER A 302 1.30 6.84 6.64
N THR A 303 1.69 5.57 6.73
CA THR A 303 1.10 4.58 7.63
C THR A 303 2.19 3.80 8.33
N GLN A 304 2.13 3.71 9.65
CA GLN A 304 3.13 3.03 10.47
C GLN A 304 2.47 1.90 11.25
N PHE A 305 3.05 0.70 11.17
CA PHE A 305 2.66 -0.45 11.97
C PHE A 305 3.66 -0.66 13.10
N ARG A 306 3.19 -0.72 14.34
CA ARG A 306 3.98 -1.03 15.53
C ARG A 306 3.55 -2.38 16.06
N THR A 307 4.49 -3.32 16.07
CA THR A 307 4.27 -4.68 16.56
C THR A 307 4.52 -4.77 18.07
N LEU A 308 3.98 -5.80 18.71
CA LEU A 308 4.25 -6.10 20.12
C LEU A 308 5.74 -6.30 20.43
N ASP A 309 6.52 -6.72 19.43
CA ASP A 309 7.98 -6.90 19.53
C ASP A 309 8.76 -5.57 19.51
N GLY A 310 8.07 -4.43 19.40
CA GLY A 310 8.67 -3.11 19.27
C GLY A 310 9.21 -2.80 17.87
N GLN A 311 9.01 -3.69 16.88
CA GLN A 311 9.38 -3.40 15.50
C GLN A 311 8.36 -2.43 14.89
N THR A 312 8.90 -1.47 14.15
CA THR A 312 8.13 -0.47 13.43
C THR A 312 8.31 -0.67 11.93
N VAL A 313 7.20 -0.76 11.19
CA VAL A 313 7.19 -0.90 9.74
C VAL A 313 6.47 0.31 9.15
N ASN A 314 7.20 1.11 8.37
CA ASN A 314 6.63 2.24 7.67
C ASN A 314 6.11 1.79 6.31
N THR A 315 4.95 2.30 5.93
CA THR A 315 4.30 2.00 4.67
C THR A 315 3.56 3.24 4.19
N HIS A 316 3.10 3.23 2.95
CA HIS A 316 2.28 4.31 2.41
C HIS A 316 0.99 3.78 1.80
N GLN A 317 0.00 4.65 1.80
CA GLN A 317 -1.28 4.50 1.13
C GLN A 317 -1.54 5.76 0.31
N TYR A 318 -2.40 5.69 -0.68
CA TYR A 318 -2.80 6.89 -1.42
C TYR A 318 -4.24 6.79 -1.89
N SER A 319 -4.85 7.95 -2.11
CA SER A 319 -6.08 8.08 -2.89
C SER A 319 -5.76 8.76 -4.22
N VAL A 320 -6.62 8.55 -5.23
CA VAL A 320 -6.41 9.10 -6.57
C VAL A 320 -7.65 9.82 -7.07
N THR A 321 -7.44 10.97 -7.70
CA THR A 321 -8.40 11.58 -8.63
C THR A 321 -7.75 11.66 -10.01
N HIS A 322 -8.55 11.58 -11.07
CA HIS A 322 -8.06 11.63 -12.43
C HIS A 322 -8.74 12.77 -13.19
N PHE A 323 -7.97 13.40 -14.07
CA PHE A 323 -8.42 14.43 -14.99
C PHE A 323 -7.84 14.11 -16.36
N GLU A 324 -8.66 14.28 -17.39
CA GLU A 324 -8.26 14.00 -18.75
C GLU A 324 -8.43 15.25 -19.59
N ARG A 325 -7.47 15.50 -20.48
CA ARG A 325 -7.47 16.70 -21.31
C ARG A 325 -7.08 16.38 -22.74
N ASP A 326 -7.93 16.82 -23.65
CA ASP A 326 -7.62 16.87 -25.07
C ASP A 326 -6.80 18.13 -25.39
N ILE A 327 -5.64 17.95 -26.03
CA ILE A 327 -4.73 19.03 -26.41
C ILE A 327 -4.92 19.41 -27.90
N THR A 328 -5.67 18.61 -28.68
CA THR A 328 -5.93 18.92 -30.11
C THR A 328 -6.69 20.24 -30.30
N THR A 329 -7.66 20.50 -29.43
CA THR A 329 -8.41 21.74 -29.41
C THR A 329 -7.73 22.68 -28.44
N GLY A 330 -7.13 23.75 -28.94
CA GLY A 330 -6.73 24.88 -28.09
C GLY A 330 -7.92 25.50 -27.36
N SER A 331 -7.79 26.75 -26.91
CA SER A 331 -8.79 27.54 -26.15
C SER A 331 -10.23 27.64 -26.73
N GLN A 332 -10.59 26.89 -27.78
CA GLN A 332 -11.89 26.90 -28.45
C GLN A 332 -12.67 25.57 -28.36
N GLY A 333 -12.23 24.60 -27.55
CA GLY A 333 -12.96 23.36 -27.30
C GLY A 333 -14.02 23.52 -26.20
N GLY A 334 -15.17 24.13 -26.51
CA GLY A 334 -16.31 24.17 -25.61
C GLY A 334 -16.89 22.77 -25.41
N GLN A 335 -16.73 22.18 -24.22
CA GLN A 335 -17.60 21.10 -23.76
C GLN A 335 -18.90 21.69 -23.19
N ASN A 336 -20.04 21.12 -23.57
CA ASN A 336 -21.38 21.53 -23.12
C ASN A 336 -21.73 21.06 -21.69
N GLU A 337 -20.77 20.57 -20.90
CA GLU A 337 -21.00 20.22 -19.50
C GLU A 337 -20.25 21.20 -18.59
N GLY A 338 -21.04 22.01 -17.89
CA GLY A 338 -20.63 23.29 -17.34
C GLY A 338 -19.56 23.22 -16.26
N VAL A 339 -18.30 23.46 -16.65
CA VAL A 339 -17.34 24.33 -15.94
C VAL A 339 -16.38 24.91 -17.00
N HIS A 340 -16.41 26.22 -17.22
CA HIS A 340 -15.45 26.88 -18.12
C HIS A 340 -14.11 27.06 -17.39
N ILE A 341 -13.17 26.14 -17.56
CA ILE A 341 -11.78 26.35 -17.18
C ILE A 341 -11.02 26.77 -18.44
N GLN A 342 -10.46 27.97 -18.43
CA GLN A 342 -9.64 28.50 -19.51
C GLN A 342 -8.37 27.64 -19.64
N HIS A 343 -8.44 26.62 -20.48
CA HIS A 343 -7.35 25.69 -20.73
C HIS A 343 -6.32 26.35 -21.66
N GLY A 344 -5.27 26.95 -21.09
CA GLY A 344 -4.15 27.52 -21.85
C GLY A 344 -3.55 26.48 -22.81
N THR A 345 -3.24 26.86 -24.05
CA THR A 345 -2.82 26.01 -25.18
C THR A 345 -1.52 25.20 -24.98
N SER A 346 -0.92 25.25 -23.79
CA SER A 346 0.33 24.57 -23.46
C SER A 346 0.04 23.28 -22.70
N GLY A 347 0.37 22.14 -23.32
CA GLY A 347 0.26 20.82 -22.73
C GLY A 347 1.02 19.81 -23.58
N ILE A 348 1.58 18.78 -22.94
CA ILE A 348 2.30 17.69 -23.61
C ILE A 348 1.44 16.43 -23.47
N PRO A 349 1.21 15.65 -24.54
CA PRO A 349 0.48 14.40 -24.43
C PRO A 349 1.29 13.37 -23.62
N GLY A 350 0.61 12.59 -22.80
CA GLY A 350 1.28 11.68 -21.87
C GLY A 350 0.43 11.30 -20.66
N ALA A 351 1.02 10.50 -19.78
CA ALA A 351 0.45 10.16 -18.49
C ALA A 351 1.24 10.82 -17.35
N PHE A 352 0.57 11.61 -16.53
CA PHE A 352 1.16 12.44 -15.48
C PHE A 352 0.61 12.03 -14.12
N PHE A 353 1.48 11.55 -13.24
CA PHE A 353 1.18 11.15 -11.87
C PHE A 353 1.69 12.23 -10.91
N ASN A 354 0.83 13.18 -10.59
CA ASN A 354 1.09 14.24 -9.62
C ASN A 354 0.86 13.67 -8.22
N TYR A 355 1.85 13.69 -7.35
CA TYR A 355 1.71 13.20 -5.98
C TYR A 355 1.91 14.31 -4.97
N GLU A 356 1.05 14.33 -3.95
CA GLU A 356 1.09 15.25 -2.82
C GLU A 356 1.15 14.45 -1.52
N ILE A 357 2.07 14.82 -0.63
CA ILE A 357 2.24 14.16 0.66
C ILE A 357 1.32 14.80 1.69
N SER A 358 0.46 14.00 2.31
CA SER A 358 -0.39 14.42 3.42
C SER A 358 0.44 14.62 4.70
N PRO A 359 0.20 15.69 5.48
CA PRO A 359 0.88 15.92 6.76
C PRO A 359 0.41 14.97 7.89
N ILE A 360 -0.27 13.88 7.53
CA ILE A 360 -0.93 12.94 8.44
C ILE A 360 -0.18 11.61 8.40
N LEU A 361 0.06 11.05 9.59
CA LEU A 361 0.60 9.71 9.81
C LEU A 361 -0.45 8.87 10.55
N VAL A 362 -0.89 7.78 9.93
CA VAL A 362 -1.77 6.80 10.57
C VAL A 362 -0.90 5.75 11.26
N VAL A 363 -1.04 5.60 12.57
CA VAL A 363 -0.29 4.62 13.36
C VAL A 363 -1.23 3.51 13.79
N HIS A 364 -0.92 2.29 13.39
CA HIS A 364 -1.56 1.06 13.86
C HIS A 364 -0.63 0.38 14.85
N GLU A 365 -1.06 0.30 16.11
CA GLU A 365 -0.28 -0.26 17.21
C GLU A 365 -0.92 -1.55 17.70
N GLU A 366 -0.17 -2.65 17.67
CA GLU A 366 -0.59 -3.89 18.29
C GLU A 366 -0.51 -3.74 19.81
N THR A 367 -1.65 -3.88 20.48
CA THR A 367 -1.75 -3.83 21.94
C THR A 367 -2.23 -5.15 22.49
N ARG A 368 -1.78 -5.46 23.71
CA ARG A 368 -2.19 -6.66 24.44
C ARG A 368 -2.40 -6.29 25.90
N GLN A 369 -3.38 -6.93 26.52
CA GLN A 369 -3.60 -6.78 27.95
C GLN A 369 -2.36 -7.21 28.76
N SER A 370 -2.06 -6.45 29.81
CA SER A 370 -0.97 -6.79 30.72
C SER A 370 -1.32 -8.02 31.55
N PHE A 371 -0.29 -8.77 31.97
CA PHE A 371 -0.48 -9.91 32.86
C PHE A 371 -1.12 -9.49 34.20
N ALA A 372 -0.79 -8.30 34.71
CA ALA A 372 -1.41 -7.75 35.91
C ALA A 372 -2.91 -7.58 35.75
N HIS A 373 -3.37 -7.04 34.61
CA HIS A 373 -4.79 -6.89 34.31
C HIS A 373 -5.51 -8.25 34.33
N PHE A 374 -4.96 -9.25 33.64
CA PHE A 374 -5.48 -10.61 33.61
C PHE A 374 -5.64 -11.21 35.02
N VAL A 375 -4.62 -11.10 35.87
CA VAL A 375 -4.66 -11.63 37.24
C VAL A 375 -5.71 -10.89 38.07
N THR A 376 -5.75 -9.57 38.01
CA THR A 376 -6.74 -8.78 38.75
C THR A 376 -8.18 -9.09 38.31
N SER A 377 -8.40 -9.26 37.01
CA SER A 377 -9.70 -9.62 36.43
C SER A 377 -10.12 -11.03 36.84
N THR A 378 -9.21 -12.01 36.77
CA THR A 378 -9.49 -13.39 37.21
C THR A 378 -9.84 -13.45 38.71
N CYS A 379 -9.11 -12.72 39.55
CA CYS A 379 -9.43 -12.61 40.99
C CYS A 379 -10.82 -11.97 41.21
N ALA A 380 -11.16 -10.94 40.44
CA ALA A 380 -12.47 -10.29 40.51
C ALA A 380 -13.60 -11.22 40.06
N ILE A 381 -13.40 -12.04 39.01
CA ILE A 381 -14.36 -13.06 38.56
C ILE A 381 -14.61 -14.09 39.67
N VAL A 382 -13.53 -14.65 40.25
CA VAL A 382 -13.66 -15.66 41.33
C VAL A 382 -14.34 -15.07 42.55
N GLY A 383 -13.91 -13.90 43.02
CA GLY A 383 -14.50 -13.23 44.17
C GLY A 383 -15.96 -12.82 43.93
N GLY A 384 -16.25 -12.26 42.75
CA GLY A 384 -17.59 -11.83 42.35
C GLY A 384 -18.59 -12.98 42.28
N VAL A 385 -18.21 -14.11 41.67
CA VAL A 385 -19.11 -15.27 41.59
C VAL A 385 -19.35 -15.90 42.96
N LEU A 386 -18.31 -16.02 43.81
CA LEU A 386 -18.45 -16.59 45.16
C LEU A 386 -19.30 -15.70 46.08
N THR A 387 -19.14 -14.38 46.02
CA THR A 387 -19.96 -13.44 46.79
C THR A 387 -21.43 -13.52 46.37
N VAL A 388 -21.74 -13.51 45.07
CA VAL A 388 -23.10 -13.68 44.57
C VAL A 388 -23.69 -15.02 44.99
N ALA A 389 -22.92 -16.11 44.88
CA ALA A 389 -23.35 -17.45 45.30
C ALA A 389 -23.67 -17.51 46.80
N SER A 390 -22.86 -16.85 47.65
CA SER A 390 -23.08 -16.81 49.10
C SER A 390 -24.35 -16.03 49.49
N ILE A 391 -24.67 -14.95 48.76
CA ILE A 391 -25.90 -14.17 48.95
C ILE A 391 -27.10 -15.01 48.54
N LEU A 392 -27.04 -15.68 47.39
CA LEU A 392 -28.11 -16.56 46.91
C LEU A 392 -28.37 -17.73 47.85
N ASP A 393 -27.31 -18.38 48.34
CA ASP A 393 -27.45 -19.48 49.31
C ASP A 393 -28.08 -18.99 50.62
N SER A 394 -27.68 -17.81 51.11
CA SER A 394 -28.27 -17.19 52.31
C SER A 394 -29.76 -16.90 52.16
N VAL A 395 -30.18 -16.37 51.02
CA VAL A 395 -31.59 -16.08 50.70
C VAL A 395 -32.40 -17.38 50.57
N LEU A 396 -31.86 -18.38 49.87
CA LEU A 396 -32.53 -19.68 49.69
C LEU A 396 -32.68 -20.42 51.03
N PHE A 397 -31.65 -20.39 51.87
CA PHE A 397 -31.69 -21.00 53.20
C PHE A 397 -32.70 -20.31 54.12
N ALA A 398 -32.72 -18.97 54.16
CA ALA A 398 -33.68 -18.20 54.94
C ALA A 398 -35.14 -18.45 54.49
N THR A 399 -35.37 -18.47 53.17
CA THR A 399 -36.69 -18.71 52.57
C THR A 399 -37.17 -20.14 52.84
N GLY A 400 -36.30 -21.13 52.70
CA GLY A 400 -36.60 -22.53 53.02
C GLY A 400 -36.97 -22.73 54.49
N ARG A 401 -36.30 -22.06 55.42
CA ARG A 401 -36.62 -22.11 56.85
C ARG A 401 -37.95 -21.42 57.16
N HIS A 402 -38.26 -20.31 56.49
CA HIS A 402 -39.52 -19.59 56.63
C HIS A 402 -40.69 -20.44 56.14
N LEU A 403 -40.61 -21.02 54.93
CA LEU A 403 -41.64 -21.90 54.36
C LEU A 403 -41.90 -23.15 55.20
N LYS A 404 -40.85 -23.77 55.76
CA LYS A 404 -41.00 -24.93 56.65
C LYS A 404 -41.69 -24.56 57.96
N LYS A 405 -41.47 -23.35 58.47
CA LYS A 405 -42.13 -22.84 59.69
C LYS A 405 -43.61 -22.56 59.44
N THR A 406 -43.99 -22.03 58.27
CA THR A 406 -45.40 -21.80 57.92
C THR A 406 -46.16 -23.10 57.60
N GLY A 407 -45.50 -24.11 56.99
CA GLY A 407 -46.12 -25.39 56.67
C GLY A 407 -46.40 -26.30 57.88
N THR A 408 -45.68 -26.13 58.99
CA THR A 408 -45.85 -26.96 60.20
C THR A 408 -46.92 -26.41 61.16
N SER A 409 -47.39 -25.17 60.99
CA SER A 409 -48.44 -24.57 61.82
C SER A 409 -49.88 -24.88 61.36
N SER A 410 -50.08 -25.68 60.31
CA SER A 410 -51.43 -25.96 59.77
C SER A 410 -52.02 -27.34 60.16
N SER A 411 -51.37 -28.16 61.00
CA SER A 411 -51.88 -29.51 61.31
C SER A 411 -52.11 -29.85 62.79
N ASN A 412 -52.26 -28.87 63.69
CA ASN A 412 -52.66 -29.20 65.06
C ASN A 412 -53.49 -28.09 65.71
N GLY A 413 -54.80 -28.37 65.90
CA GLY A 413 -55.63 -27.64 66.85
C GLY A 413 -57.07 -27.35 66.40
N ASN A 414 -57.95 -28.36 66.44
CA ASN A 414 -59.27 -28.20 67.07
C ASN A 414 -59.96 -29.56 67.30
N GLY A 415 -59.56 -30.24 68.39
CA GLY A 415 -60.38 -31.25 69.04
C GLY A 415 -61.16 -30.59 70.18
N HIS A 416 -62.48 -30.49 70.04
CA HIS A 416 -63.40 -30.24 71.15
C HIS A 416 -63.30 -31.37 72.18
N PRO A 417 -63.56 -31.07 73.46
CA PRO A 417 -64.52 -31.91 74.16
C PRO A 417 -65.64 -31.09 74.78
N SER A 418 -66.84 -31.66 74.63
CA SER A 418 -68.14 -31.19 75.11
C SER A 418 -68.19 -31.06 76.64
N GLY A 419 -69.18 -30.29 77.11
CA GLY A 419 -69.32 -29.93 78.52
C GLY A 419 -70.07 -30.92 79.42
N LYS A 420 -70.33 -30.40 80.64
CA LYS A 420 -71.37 -30.75 81.64
C LYS A 420 -71.16 -32.01 82.50
N LEU A 421 -71.10 -31.86 83.82
CA LEU A 421 -72.23 -31.77 84.77
C LEU A 421 -71.74 -31.96 86.23
N MET A 422 -72.37 -31.20 87.14
CA MET A 422 -72.37 -31.23 88.62
C MET A 422 -71.13 -30.72 89.36
#